data_AF-A0A535N5F6-F1
#
_entry.id   AF-A0A535N5F6-F1
#
_cell.length_a   1.000
_cell.length_b   1.000
_cell.length_c   1.000
_cell.angle_alpha   90.00
_cell.angle_beta   90.00
_cell.angle_gamma   90.00
#
_symmetry.space_group_name_H-M   'P 1'
#
loop_
_entity.id
_entity.type
_entity.pdbx_description
1 polymer ?
#
loop_
_entity_poly.entity_id
_entity_poly.type
_entity_poly.pdbx_seq_one_letter_code
_entity_poly.pdbx_strand_id
1 'polypeptide(L)'
;DAIGRFQGVGRRFEVRGQVRGVTLVDDYAHNPAKVRATLQAAQNRFHPGRVLACFVPHTYSRTRSLLDAYADAFSGCALVVIG
;
A
#
# COMPACT_ATOMS: atom_id res chain seq x y z
N ASP A 1 9.83 -20.53 -16.50
CA ASP A 1 8.39 -20.75 -16.81
C ASP A 1 7.42 -20.35 -15.70
N ALA A 2 7.58 -20.81 -14.44
CA ALA A 2 6.60 -20.54 -13.38
C ALA A 2 6.43 -19.04 -13.00
N ILE A 3 7.52 -18.26 -12.96
CA ILE A 3 7.50 -16.84 -12.55
C ILE A 3 6.60 -16.00 -13.47
N GLY A 4 6.65 -16.22 -14.79
CA GLY A 4 5.85 -15.46 -15.76
C GLY A 4 4.34 -15.73 -15.68
N ARG A 5 3.92 -16.78 -14.97
CA ARG A 5 2.51 -17.16 -14.77
C ARG A 5 2.01 -16.89 -13.34
N PHE A 6 2.85 -16.32 -12.49
CA PHE A 6 2.49 -16.03 -11.11
C PHE A 6 1.41 -14.96 -11.07
N GLN A 7 0.24 -15.29 -10.51
CA GLN A 7 -0.93 -14.41 -10.46
C GLN A 7 -0.98 -13.55 -9.19
N GLY A 8 0.00 -13.67 -8.30
CA GLY A 8 -0.01 -13.01 -7.00
C GLY A 8 -0.52 -13.92 -5.88
N VAL A 9 -0.61 -13.33 -4.69
CA VAL A 9 -1.14 -13.96 -3.48
C VAL A 9 -2.14 -12.97 -2.87
N GLY A 10 -3.17 -13.49 -2.21
CA GLY A 10 -4.16 -12.67 -1.53
C GLY A 10 -3.50 -11.64 -0.61
N ARG A 11 -4.03 -10.41 -0.63
CA ARG A 11 -3.54 -9.27 0.18
C ARG A 11 -2.07 -8.92 -0.06
N ARG A 12 -1.55 -9.15 -1.27
CA ARG A 12 -0.23 -8.70 -1.72
C ARG A 12 -0.38 -7.91 -3.01
N PHE A 13 -0.55 -6.60 -2.87
CA PHE A 13 -0.90 -5.70 -3.96
C PHE A 13 -2.06 -6.22 -4.83
N GLU A 14 -3.10 -6.73 -4.16
CA GLU A 14 -4.21 -7.42 -4.81
C GLU A 14 -5.22 -6.40 -5.34
N VAL A 15 -5.43 -6.37 -6.66
CA VAL A 15 -6.47 -5.54 -7.26
C VAL A 15 -7.83 -6.19 -6.99
N ARG A 16 -8.65 -5.54 -6.16
CA ARG A 16 -9.98 -6.02 -5.77
C ARG A 16 -11.07 -5.64 -6.77
N GLY A 17 -10.81 -4.62 -7.58
CA GLY A 17 -11.73 -4.17 -8.63
C GLY A 17 -11.54 -2.69 -8.96
N GLN A 18 -12.39 -2.21 -9.87
CA GLN A 18 -12.44 -0.81 -10.26
C GLN A 18 -13.89 -0.31 -10.25
N VAL A 19 -14.12 0.87 -9.66
CA VAL A 19 -15.45 1.49 -9.60
C VAL A 19 -15.30 2.96 -9.96
N ARG A 20 -16.07 3.43 -10.94
CA ARG A 20 -16.08 4.84 -11.39
C ARG A 20 -14.66 5.40 -11.64
N GLY A 21 -13.80 4.59 -12.27
CA GLY A 21 -12.43 4.97 -12.58
C GLY A 21 -11.43 4.82 -11.43
N VAL A 22 -11.86 4.44 -10.22
CA VAL A 22 -10.99 4.24 -9.05
C VAL A 22 -10.67 2.75 -8.87
N THR A 23 -9.39 2.40 -8.87
CA THR A 23 -8.91 1.03 -8.60
C THR A 23 -8.72 0.81 -7.11
N LEU A 24 -9.33 -0.24 -6.56
CA LEU A 24 -9.13 -0.66 -5.18
C LEU A 24 -8.03 -1.73 -5.11
N VAL A 25 -7.01 -1.46 -4.30
CA VAL A 25 -5.91 -2.40 -4.02
C VAL A 25 -5.91 -2.75 -2.54
N ASP A 26 -5.83 -4.04 -2.22
CA ASP A 26 -5.65 -4.56 -0.85
C ASP A 26 -4.21 -5.06 -0.65
N ASP A 27 -3.59 -4.68 0.46
CA ASP A 27 -2.24 -5.11 0.84
C ASP A 27 -2.13 -5.32 2.36
N TYR A 28 -1.41 -6.36 2.76
CA TYR A 28 -1.07 -6.67 4.15
C TYR A 28 0.13 -5.87 4.70
N ALA A 29 0.51 -4.78 4.04
CA ALA A 29 1.60 -3.90 4.45
C ALA A 29 1.30 -3.23 5.81
N HIS A 30 2.02 -3.68 6.84
CA HIS A 30 1.85 -3.22 8.22
C HIS A 30 3.17 -2.77 8.88
N ASN A 31 4.26 -2.68 8.11
CA ASN A 31 5.51 -2.10 8.57
C ASN A 31 5.96 -1.04 7.55
N PRO A 32 6.78 -0.06 7.98
CA PRO A 32 7.11 1.08 7.13
C PRO A 32 7.70 0.71 5.76
N ALA A 33 8.59 -0.29 5.72
CA ALA A 33 9.21 -0.74 4.47
C ALA A 33 8.21 -1.34 3.49
N LYS A 34 7.27 -2.16 4.00
CA LYS A 34 6.19 -2.74 3.17
C LYS A 34 5.23 -1.66 2.68
N VAL A 35 4.84 -0.73 3.55
CA VAL A 35 3.96 0.39 3.19
C VAL A 35 4.58 1.21 2.06
N ARG A 36 5.85 1.60 2.20
CA ARG A 36 6.59 2.32 1.16
C ARG A 36 6.61 1.56 -0.16
N ALA A 37 6.93 0.26 -0.13
CA ALA A 37 6.99 -0.57 -1.33
C ALA A 37 5.62 -0.67 -2.03
N THR A 38 4.53 -0.87 -1.28
CA THR A 38 3.16 -0.89 -1.80
C THR A 38 2.80 0.44 -2.46
N LEU A 39 3.12 1.57 -1.83
CA LEU A 39 2.75 2.89 -2.35
C LEU A 39 3.57 3.28 -3.59
N GLN A 40 4.86 2.96 -3.61
CA GLN A 40 5.71 3.13 -4.79
C GLN A 40 5.21 2.27 -5.96
N ALA A 41 4.83 1.02 -5.70
CA ALA A 41 4.23 0.15 -6.73
C ALA A 41 2.92 0.73 -7.27
N ALA A 42 2.08 1.32 -6.42
CA ALA A 42 0.85 2.00 -6.83
C ALA A 42 1.13 3.24 -7.68
N GLN A 43 2.07 4.08 -7.28
CA GLN A 43 2.47 5.27 -8.05
C GLN A 43 2.97 4.89 -9.44
N ASN A 44 3.88 3.92 -9.51
CA ASN A 44 4.45 3.47 -10.78
C ASN A 44 3.40 2.83 -11.70
N ARG A 45 2.50 2.01 -11.15
CA ARG A 45 1.52 1.28 -11.95
C ARG A 45 0.38 2.16 -12.46
N PHE A 46 -0.03 3.16 -11.69
CA PHE A 46 -1.24 3.92 -11.94
C PHE A 46 -0.99 5.38 -12.34
N HIS A 47 0.26 5.79 -12.58
CA HIS A 47 0.59 7.12 -13.09
C HIS A 47 -0.17 7.44 -14.40
N PRO A 48 -0.70 8.68 -14.58
CA PRO A 48 -0.58 9.86 -13.73
C PRO A 48 -1.65 9.97 -12.63
N GLY A 49 -2.35 8.88 -12.31
CA GLY A 49 -3.33 8.83 -11.23
C GLY A 49 -2.75 9.14 -9.85
N ARG A 50 -3.63 9.53 -8.92
CA ARG A 50 -3.26 9.81 -7.52
C ARG A 50 -3.43 8.58 -6.66
N VAL A 51 -2.50 8.36 -5.73
CA VAL A 51 -2.60 7.29 -4.73
C VAL A 51 -3.21 7.83 -3.44
N LEU A 52 -4.27 7.17 -2.97
CA LEU A 52 -4.91 7.41 -1.68
C LEU A 52 -4.64 6.19 -0.79
N ALA A 53 -4.09 6.41 0.39
CA ALA A 53 -3.75 5.32 1.33
C ALA A 53 -4.77 5.27 2.47
N CYS A 54 -5.39 4.11 2.69
CA CYS A 54 -6.17 3.82 3.88
C CYS A 54 -5.36 2.82 4.73
N PHE A 55 -4.79 3.29 5.84
CA PHE A 55 -3.84 2.52 6.65
C PHE A 55 -4.37 2.30 8.06
N VAL A 56 -4.30 1.05 8.53
CA VAL A 56 -4.61 0.68 9.92
C VAL A 56 -3.34 0.10 10.54
N PRO A 57 -2.77 0.76 11.57
CA PRO A 57 -1.62 0.22 12.28
C PRO A 57 -1.95 -1.12 12.96
N HIS A 58 -1.03 -2.09 12.90
CA HIS A 58 -1.34 -3.46 13.31
C HIS A 58 -1.37 -3.68 14.83
N THR A 59 -0.43 -3.11 15.58
CA THR A 59 -0.43 -3.15 17.05
C THR A 59 0.11 -1.85 17.63
N TYR A 60 -0.31 -1.51 18.85
CA TYR A 60 0.19 -0.34 19.57
C TYR A 60 1.73 -0.37 19.72
N SER A 61 2.27 -1.47 20.25
CA SER A 61 3.71 -1.59 20.54
C SER A 61 4.57 -1.37 19.30
N ARG A 62 4.21 -1.99 18.16
CA ARG A 62 4.95 -1.82 16.91
C ARG A 62 4.82 -0.42 16.32
N THR A 63 3.63 0.17 16.42
CA THR A 63 3.40 1.54 15.95
C THR A 63 4.26 2.51 16.72
N ARG A 64 4.30 2.38 18.05
CA ARG A 64 5.16 3.20 18.91
C ARG A 64 6.65 3.01 18.59
N SER A 65 7.12 1.77 18.45
CA SER A 65 8.53 1.49 18.15
C SER A 65 8.99 1.93 16.77
N LEU A 66 8.08 2.13 15.82
CA LEU A 66 8.39 2.45 14.42
C LEU A 66 7.85 3.81 13.99
N LEU A 67 7.41 4.65 14.93
CA LEU A 67 6.68 5.87 14.64
C LEU A 67 7.47 6.79 13.70
N ASP A 68 8.76 7.00 13.98
CA ASP A 68 9.63 7.83 13.15
C ASP A 68 9.83 7.23 11.75
N ALA A 69 9.94 5.90 11.66
CA ALA A 69 10.10 5.21 10.39
C ALA A 69 8.84 5.30 9.51
N TYR A 70 7.66 5.52 10.10
CA TYR A 70 6.42 5.76 9.35
C TYR A 70 6.36 7.14 8.73
N ALA A 71 7.12 8.13 9.21
CA ALA A 71 7.08 9.50 8.70
C ALA A 71 7.25 9.57 7.17
N ASP A 72 8.20 8.79 6.64
CA ASP A 72 8.50 8.73 5.21
C ASP A 72 7.85 7.54 4.49
N ALA A 73 7.08 6.70 5.20
CA ALA A 73 6.50 5.51 4.61
C ALA A 73 5.39 5.85 3.58
N PHE A 74 4.73 6.99 3.76
CA PHE A 74 3.59 7.44 2.95
C PHE A 74 3.93 8.49 1.88
N SER A 75 5.21 8.69 1.61
CA SER A 75 5.66 9.75 0.70
C SER A 75 5.04 9.61 -0.71
N GLY A 76 4.59 10.73 -1.26
CA GLY A 76 3.94 10.82 -2.58
C GLY A 76 2.49 10.31 -2.63
N CYS A 77 1.87 9.95 -1.49
CA CYS A 77 0.42 9.82 -1.43
C CYS A 77 -0.25 11.19 -1.48
N ALA A 78 -1.36 11.30 -2.21
CA ALA A 78 -2.16 12.52 -2.24
C ALA A 78 -3.02 12.69 -0.98
N LEU A 79 -3.40 11.57 -0.35
CA LEU A 79 -4.14 11.53 0.90
C LEU A 79 -3.78 10.27 1.67
N VAL A 80 -3.67 10.40 2.98
CA VAL A 80 -3.53 9.28 3.91
C VAL A 80 -4.65 9.37 4.93
N VAL A 81 -5.45 8.31 5.03
CA VAL A 81 -6.45 8.13 6.08
C VAL A 81 -5.92 7.05 7.02
N ILE A 82 -5.80 7.39 8.30
CA ILE A 82 -5.38 6.46 9.36
C ILE A 82 -6.61 6.07 10.15
N GLY A 83 -6.87 4.76 10.24
CA GLY A 83 -7.97 4.17 11.00
C GLY A 83 -7.53 3.53 12.31
#